data_AF-A0A1I5MFS5-F1
#
_entry.id   AF-A0A1I5MFS5-F1
#
_cell.length_a   1.000
_cell.length_b   1.000
_cell.length_c   1.000
_cell.angle_alpha   90.00
_cell.angle_beta   90.00
_cell.angle_gamma   90.00
#
_symmetry.space_group_name_H-M   'P 1'
#
loop_
_entity.id
_entity.type
_entity.pdbx_description
1 polymer ?
#
loop_
_entity_poly.entity_id
_entity_poly.type
_entity_poly.pdbx_seq_one_letter_code
_entity_poly.pdbx_strand_id
1 'polypeptide(L)'
;MRNSLPIVILMLVMIGCKPTVPSEFIQPGELEDILYDYHVAQAMANETSHRNSEENYYDKNAFFHAVLKKHDVTEAEFDSSLVYYYSHAERLKGIYQHVKERLNDEAKALGASVGDLNKYSAYSTVGDTANVWQNETDVLLLPMPTTNRYDIYVKADTSYYKGDSFMFQFMSDFIYQSGSRDVVVCLVAKYENDSTTQTVSHVNMTGQSQIRIPENREGTLKELRGFIYLNNNDRANEVRKMLFISQIQLIRFHSKEKKDEPKSNDENKKDSLSGAADRPGNGTDSTSRGGQQRQGGRLLPSDKGAAVHRVDKQPFKTMRK
;
A
#
# COMPACT_ATOMS: atom_id res chain seq x y z
N MET A 1 -5.13 -62.48 -9.57
CA MET A 1 -5.08 -61.00 -9.67
C MET A 1 -6.08 -60.55 -10.73
N ARG A 2 -7.38 -60.39 -10.42
CA ARG A 2 -8.37 -60.00 -11.45
C ARG A 2 -9.57 -59.20 -10.93
N ASN A 3 -9.49 -58.65 -9.71
CA ASN A 3 -10.60 -57.89 -9.11
C ASN A 3 -10.16 -56.52 -8.53
N SER A 4 -8.91 -56.10 -8.71
CA SER A 4 -8.38 -54.84 -8.15
C SER A 4 -8.55 -53.62 -9.07
N LEU A 5 -8.88 -53.82 -10.35
CA LEU A 5 -9.10 -52.73 -11.32
C LEU A 5 -10.32 -51.82 -11.02
N PRO A 6 -11.51 -52.34 -10.63
CA PRO A 6 -12.66 -51.48 -10.39
C PRO A 6 -12.55 -50.62 -9.12
N ILE A 7 -11.74 -51.02 -8.13
CA ILE A 7 -11.55 -50.28 -6.87
C ILE A 7 -10.68 -49.03 -7.09
N VAL A 8 -9.68 -49.13 -7.97
CA VAL A 8 -8.82 -47.99 -8.33
C VAL A 8 -9.56 -46.95 -9.17
N ILE A 9 -10.48 -47.39 -10.04
CA ILE A 9 -11.32 -46.48 -10.85
C ILE A 9 -12.38 -45.77 -9.99
N LEU A 10 -12.95 -46.44 -8.99
CA LEU A 10 -13.92 -45.82 -8.07
C LEU A 10 -13.26 -44.77 -7.14
N MET A 11 -11.99 -44.97 -6.75
CA MET A 11 -11.23 -43.96 -5.99
C MET A 11 -10.87 -42.71 -6.82
N LEU A 12 -10.74 -42.85 -8.15
CA LEU A 12 -10.44 -41.72 -9.04
C LEU A 12 -11.62 -40.76 -9.26
N VAL A 13 -12.86 -41.19 -9.01
CA VAL A 13 -14.06 -40.34 -9.14
C VAL A 13 -14.30 -39.48 -7.89
N MET A 14 -13.64 -39.77 -6.77
CA MET A 14 -13.73 -38.95 -5.55
C MET A 14 -12.74 -37.77 -5.53
N ILE A 15 -11.95 -37.59 -6.59
CA ILE A 15 -11.01 -36.47 -6.71
C ILE A 15 -11.75 -35.28 -7.36
N GLY A 16 -12.48 -34.54 -6.54
CA GLY A 16 -12.60 -33.09 -6.68
C GLY A 16 -13.65 -32.53 -7.64
N CYS A 17 -14.94 -32.78 -7.40
CA CYS A 17 -15.93 -31.76 -7.73
C CYS A 17 -15.69 -30.56 -6.80
N LYS A 18 -15.01 -29.51 -7.29
CA LYS A 18 -15.01 -28.21 -6.60
C LYS A 18 -16.47 -27.83 -6.36
N PRO A 19 -16.89 -27.44 -5.15
CA PRO A 19 -18.28 -27.08 -4.90
C PRO A 19 -18.67 -25.95 -5.85
N THR A 20 -19.56 -26.23 -6.79
CA THR A 20 -20.07 -25.25 -7.76
C THR A 20 -20.72 -24.10 -6.98
N VAL A 21 -20.50 -22.86 -7.41
CA VAL A 21 -21.20 -21.70 -6.83
C VAL A 21 -22.69 -21.86 -7.17
N PRO A 22 -23.61 -21.80 -6.19
CA PRO A 22 -25.04 -21.84 -6.45
C PRO A 22 -25.44 -20.83 -7.54
N SER A 23 -26.36 -21.20 -8.42
CA SER A 23 -26.71 -20.40 -9.61
C SER A 23 -27.37 -19.05 -9.28
N GLU A 24 -27.81 -18.86 -8.03
CA GLU A 24 -28.35 -17.60 -7.52
C GLU A 24 -27.26 -16.54 -7.24
N PHE A 25 -25.99 -16.94 -7.19
CA PHE A 25 -24.86 -16.02 -7.02
C PHE A 25 -24.09 -15.87 -8.34
N ILE A 26 -23.47 -14.70 -8.50
CA ILE A 26 -22.58 -14.38 -9.61
C ILE A 26 -21.46 -15.41 -9.67
N GLN A 27 -21.30 -16.01 -10.85
CA GLN A 27 -20.33 -17.07 -11.05
C GLN A 27 -18.90 -16.52 -11.01
N PRO A 28 -17.88 -17.30 -10.62
CA PRO A 28 -16.53 -16.78 -10.37
C PRO A 28 -15.92 -15.98 -11.54
N GLY A 29 -16.09 -16.43 -12.78
CA GLY A 29 -15.57 -15.74 -13.96
C GLY A 29 -16.30 -14.43 -14.25
N GLU A 30 -17.62 -14.42 -14.09
CA GLU A 30 -18.42 -13.20 -14.23
C GLU A 30 -18.08 -12.18 -13.14
N LEU A 31 -17.87 -12.64 -11.90
CA LEU A 31 -17.41 -11.77 -10.82
C LEU A 31 -16.01 -11.21 -11.10
N GLU A 32 -15.10 -12.02 -11.66
CA GLU A 32 -13.79 -11.57 -12.11
C GLU A 32 -13.89 -10.42 -13.13
N ASP A 33 -14.77 -10.57 -14.15
CA ASP A 33 -15.02 -9.56 -15.16
C ASP A 33 -15.59 -8.26 -14.57
N ILE A 34 -16.58 -8.37 -13.66
CA ILE A 34 -17.17 -7.23 -12.95
C ILE A 34 -16.11 -6.51 -12.12
N LEU A 35 -15.31 -7.24 -11.35
CA LEU A 35 -14.29 -6.67 -10.47
C LEU A 35 -13.16 -6.01 -11.27
N TYR A 36 -12.76 -6.61 -12.39
CA TYR A 36 -11.80 -6.00 -13.31
C TYR A 36 -12.31 -4.64 -13.83
N ASP A 37 -13.53 -4.60 -14.38
CA ASP A 37 -14.11 -3.36 -14.91
C ASP A 37 -14.34 -2.33 -13.80
N TYR A 38 -14.71 -2.78 -12.60
CA TYR A 38 -14.80 -1.92 -11.42
C TYR A 38 -13.47 -1.23 -11.12
N HIS A 39 -12.35 -1.95 -11.12
CA HIS A 39 -11.03 -1.36 -10.84
C HIS A 39 -10.59 -0.39 -11.93
N VAL A 40 -10.85 -0.70 -13.21
CA VAL A 40 -10.60 0.22 -14.33
C VAL A 40 -11.43 1.50 -14.17
N ALA A 41 -12.73 1.36 -13.91
CA ALA A 41 -13.62 2.51 -13.74
C ALA A 41 -13.25 3.37 -12.52
N GLN A 42 -12.80 2.75 -11.43
CA GLN A 42 -12.29 3.46 -10.25
C GLN A 42 -11.00 4.23 -10.54
N ALA A 43 -10.10 3.68 -11.36
CA ALA A 43 -8.90 4.38 -11.79
C ALA A 43 -9.27 5.62 -12.63
N MET A 44 -10.19 5.47 -13.59
CA MET A 44 -10.70 6.59 -14.39
C MET A 44 -11.33 7.68 -13.51
N ALA A 45 -12.16 7.28 -12.53
CA ALA A 45 -12.79 8.20 -11.59
C ALA A 45 -11.77 8.99 -10.77
N ASN A 46 -10.64 8.40 -10.42
CA ASN A 46 -9.55 9.05 -9.67
C ASN A 46 -8.73 10.03 -10.53
N GLU A 47 -8.66 9.82 -11.85
CA GLU A 47 -7.96 10.73 -12.76
C GLU A 47 -8.81 11.94 -13.13
N THR A 48 -10.12 11.78 -13.29
CA THR A 48 -11.03 12.89 -13.62
C THR A 48 -11.26 13.85 -12.45
N SER A 49 -11.01 13.38 -11.23
CA SER A 49 -11.26 14.08 -9.97
C SER A 49 -10.16 15.08 -9.58
N HIS A 50 -9.92 16.07 -10.45
CA HIS A 50 -9.06 17.22 -10.14
C HIS A 50 -9.76 18.33 -9.35
N ARG A 51 -11.03 18.16 -8.94
CA ARG A 51 -11.83 19.16 -8.22
C ARG A 51 -12.69 18.50 -7.13
N ASN A 52 -12.49 18.92 -5.89
CA ASN A 52 -13.33 18.70 -4.69
C ASN A 52 -13.67 17.24 -4.30
N SER A 53 -13.38 16.87 -3.04
CA SER A 53 -13.55 15.51 -2.50
C SER A 53 -14.97 14.94 -2.54
N GLU A 54 -16.00 15.79 -2.58
CA GLU A 54 -17.40 15.34 -2.67
C GLU A 54 -17.76 14.89 -4.10
N GLU A 55 -17.27 15.58 -5.13
CA GLU A 55 -17.50 15.24 -6.54
C GLU A 55 -16.92 13.85 -6.85
N ASN A 56 -15.75 13.55 -6.29
CA ASN A 56 -15.05 12.26 -6.40
C ASN A 56 -15.87 11.07 -5.88
N TYR A 57 -16.70 11.27 -4.86
CA TYR A 57 -17.53 10.20 -4.29
C TYR A 57 -18.71 9.88 -5.20
N TYR A 58 -19.39 10.92 -5.71
CA TYR A 58 -20.50 10.76 -6.65
C TYR A 58 -20.07 10.06 -7.93
N ASP A 59 -18.90 10.43 -8.48
CA ASP A 59 -18.35 9.81 -9.68
C ASP A 59 -18.09 8.32 -9.46
N LYS A 60 -17.44 7.94 -8.34
CA LYS A 60 -17.14 6.54 -8.03
C LYS A 60 -18.38 5.67 -7.93
N ASN A 61 -19.44 6.17 -7.30
CA ASN A 61 -20.68 5.41 -7.19
C ASN A 61 -21.40 5.32 -8.56
N ALA A 62 -21.37 6.37 -9.36
CA ALA A 62 -21.91 6.34 -10.73
C ALA A 62 -21.16 5.34 -11.62
N PHE A 63 -19.82 5.32 -11.55
CA PHE A 63 -18.99 4.34 -12.25
C PHE A 63 -19.29 2.90 -11.80
N PHE A 64 -19.47 2.67 -10.51
CA PHE A 64 -19.88 1.35 -10.00
C PHE A 64 -21.21 0.89 -10.61
N HIS A 65 -22.24 1.74 -10.60
CA HIS A 65 -23.53 1.39 -11.20
C HIS A 65 -23.45 1.20 -12.72
N ALA A 66 -22.58 1.95 -13.41
CA ALA A 66 -22.34 1.75 -14.84
C ALA A 66 -21.68 0.39 -15.14
N VAL A 67 -20.74 -0.04 -14.30
CA VAL A 67 -20.12 -1.37 -14.39
C VAL A 67 -21.16 -2.47 -14.16
N LEU A 68 -21.95 -2.38 -13.10
CA LEU A 68 -23.03 -3.34 -12.84
C LEU A 68 -24.00 -3.45 -14.03
N LYS A 69 -24.40 -2.31 -14.58
CA LYS A 69 -25.26 -2.26 -15.77
C LYS A 69 -24.61 -2.89 -17.01
N LYS A 70 -23.29 -2.74 -17.20
CA LYS A 70 -22.56 -3.36 -18.33
C LYS A 70 -22.62 -4.89 -18.27
N HIS A 71 -22.65 -5.45 -17.07
CA HIS A 71 -22.69 -6.90 -16.82
C HIS A 71 -24.11 -7.44 -16.59
N ASP A 72 -25.16 -6.61 -16.78
CA ASP A 72 -26.55 -6.99 -16.52
C ASP A 72 -26.81 -7.49 -15.08
N VAL A 73 -26.04 -6.99 -14.12
CA VAL A 73 -26.12 -7.36 -12.69
C VAL A 73 -26.74 -6.21 -11.89
N THR A 74 -27.63 -6.53 -10.95
CA THR A 74 -28.15 -5.57 -9.98
C THR A 74 -27.23 -5.42 -8.77
N GLU A 75 -27.30 -4.28 -8.08
CA GLU A 75 -26.54 -4.09 -6.83
C GLU A 75 -26.87 -5.17 -5.78
N ALA A 76 -28.13 -5.59 -5.71
CA ALA A 76 -28.58 -6.63 -4.78
C ALA A 76 -27.97 -8.00 -5.09
N GLU A 77 -27.85 -8.38 -6.37
CA GLU A 77 -27.19 -9.63 -6.80
C GLU A 77 -25.69 -9.58 -6.54
N PHE A 78 -25.06 -8.42 -6.77
CA PHE A 78 -23.65 -8.23 -6.44
C PHE A 78 -23.39 -8.37 -4.95
N ASP A 79 -24.16 -7.67 -4.12
CA ASP A 79 -24.02 -7.69 -2.66
C ASP A 79 -24.31 -9.06 -2.06
N SER A 80 -25.36 -9.74 -2.52
CA SER A 80 -25.69 -11.09 -2.04
C SER A 80 -24.60 -12.10 -2.40
N SER A 81 -24.06 -12.00 -3.62
CA SER A 81 -22.93 -12.82 -4.07
C SER A 81 -21.69 -12.55 -3.22
N LEU A 82 -21.40 -11.28 -2.92
CA LEU A 82 -20.26 -10.90 -2.11
C LEU A 82 -20.35 -11.49 -0.70
N VAL A 83 -21.54 -11.47 -0.09
CA VAL A 83 -21.81 -12.15 1.20
C VAL A 83 -21.55 -13.65 1.11
N TYR A 84 -21.96 -14.32 0.02
CA TYR A 84 -21.60 -15.72 -0.21
C TYR A 84 -20.07 -15.90 -0.25
N TYR A 85 -19.36 -15.06 -1.02
CA TYR A 85 -17.91 -15.12 -1.15
C TYR A 85 -17.15 -14.80 0.14
N TYR A 86 -17.75 -14.08 1.10
CA TYR A 86 -17.15 -13.84 2.41
C TYR A 86 -16.99 -15.12 3.22
N SER A 87 -17.97 -16.01 3.13
CA SER A 87 -17.88 -17.36 3.71
C SER A 87 -17.00 -18.32 2.90
N HIS A 88 -16.57 -17.90 1.70
CA HIS A 88 -15.70 -18.64 0.79
C HIS A 88 -14.45 -17.83 0.43
N ALA A 89 -13.81 -17.24 1.46
CA ALA A 89 -12.73 -16.25 1.30
C ALA A 89 -11.58 -16.71 0.39
N GLU A 90 -11.18 -17.99 0.43
CA GLU A 90 -10.15 -18.54 -0.47
C GLU A 90 -10.55 -18.48 -1.95
N ARG A 91 -11.84 -18.68 -2.25
CA ARG A 91 -12.35 -18.53 -3.61
C ARG A 91 -12.33 -17.07 -4.04
N LEU A 92 -12.76 -16.17 -3.16
CA LEU A 92 -12.73 -14.73 -3.44
C LEU A 92 -11.29 -14.25 -3.65
N LYS A 93 -10.35 -14.71 -2.82
CA LYS A 93 -8.92 -14.45 -2.98
C LYS A 93 -8.41 -14.89 -4.35
N GLY A 94 -8.79 -16.08 -4.82
CA GLY A 94 -8.43 -16.57 -6.15
C GLY A 94 -8.96 -15.69 -7.29
N ILE A 95 -10.21 -15.23 -7.18
CA ILE A 95 -10.80 -14.28 -8.14
C ILE A 95 -9.98 -12.98 -8.18
N TYR A 96 -9.64 -12.40 -7.02
CA TYR A 96 -8.82 -11.19 -6.96
C TYR A 96 -7.40 -11.39 -7.51
N GLN A 97 -6.80 -12.56 -7.29
CA GLN A 97 -5.50 -12.88 -7.87
C GLN A 97 -5.56 -12.82 -9.40
N HIS A 98 -6.59 -13.39 -10.02
CA HIS A 98 -6.78 -13.32 -11.47
C HIS A 98 -7.07 -11.89 -11.96
N VAL A 99 -7.94 -11.14 -11.27
CA VAL A 99 -8.22 -9.72 -11.59
C VAL A 99 -6.92 -8.91 -11.61
N LYS A 100 -6.08 -9.08 -10.58
CA LYS A 100 -4.77 -8.44 -10.48
C LYS A 100 -3.83 -8.86 -11.61
N GLU A 101 -3.74 -10.16 -11.90
CA GLU A 101 -2.89 -10.66 -12.99
C GLU A 101 -3.28 -10.02 -14.32
N ARG A 102 -4.58 -10.03 -14.63
CA ARG A 102 -5.14 -9.39 -15.83
C ARG A 102 -4.82 -7.89 -15.90
N LEU A 103 -5.05 -7.14 -14.83
CA LEU A 103 -4.73 -5.70 -14.77
C LEU A 103 -3.23 -5.44 -14.98
N ASN A 104 -2.36 -6.25 -14.38
CA ASN A 104 -0.91 -6.09 -14.54
C ASN A 104 -0.44 -6.43 -15.96
N ASP A 105 -0.98 -7.49 -16.56
CA ASP A 105 -0.58 -7.91 -17.90
C ASP A 105 -1.03 -6.92 -18.96
N GLU A 106 -2.20 -6.31 -18.80
CA GLU A 106 -2.65 -5.23 -19.66
C GLU A 106 -1.85 -3.94 -19.48
N ALA A 107 -1.55 -3.56 -18.24
CA ALA A 107 -0.68 -2.41 -17.97
C ALA A 107 0.70 -2.59 -18.63
N LYS A 108 1.29 -3.80 -18.56
CA LYS A 108 2.53 -4.13 -19.26
C LYS A 108 2.37 -4.02 -20.78
N ALA A 109 1.28 -4.56 -21.33
CA ALA A 109 1.02 -4.52 -22.77
C ALA A 109 0.87 -3.08 -23.30
N LEU A 110 0.33 -2.18 -22.47
CA LEU A 110 0.22 -0.74 -22.76
C LEU A 110 1.53 0.04 -22.53
N GLY A 111 2.63 -0.65 -22.17
CA GLY A 111 3.94 -0.03 -21.98
C GLY A 111 4.10 0.71 -20.65
N ALA A 112 3.20 0.49 -19.68
CA ALA A 112 3.40 1.02 -18.34
C ALA A 112 4.68 0.42 -17.74
N SER A 113 5.59 1.28 -17.27
CA SER A 113 6.72 0.81 -16.49
C SER A 113 6.16 0.22 -15.20
N VAL A 114 6.27 -1.10 -15.03
CA VAL A 114 5.90 -1.71 -13.76
C VAL A 114 6.81 -1.10 -12.69
N GLY A 115 6.21 -0.48 -11.67
CA GLY A 115 6.89 0.42 -10.75
C GLY A 115 8.02 -0.21 -9.94
N ASP A 116 8.62 0.56 -9.03
CA ASP A 116 9.76 0.13 -8.21
C ASP A 116 9.55 -1.22 -7.50
N LEU A 117 8.30 -1.61 -7.23
CA LEU A 117 7.94 -2.92 -6.67
C LEU A 117 8.45 -4.11 -7.49
N ASN A 118 8.50 -3.97 -8.83
CA ASN A 118 9.09 -4.96 -9.73
C ASN A 118 10.62 -4.91 -9.79
N LYS A 119 11.22 -3.75 -9.49
CA LYS A 119 12.68 -3.66 -9.35
C LYS A 119 13.15 -4.46 -8.13
N TYR A 120 12.37 -4.41 -7.05
CA TYR A 120 12.70 -5.14 -5.82
C TYR A 120 12.30 -6.62 -5.86
N SER A 121 11.24 -7.00 -6.57
CA SER A 121 10.89 -8.41 -6.79
C SER A 121 11.95 -9.17 -7.60
N ALA A 122 12.74 -8.46 -8.41
CA ALA A 122 13.84 -9.01 -9.19
C ALA A 122 15.16 -9.16 -8.40
N TYR A 123 15.27 -8.61 -7.19
CA TYR A 123 16.49 -8.80 -6.39
C TYR A 123 16.57 -10.22 -5.84
N SER A 124 17.78 -10.77 -5.87
CA SER A 124 18.06 -12.04 -5.22
C SER A 124 17.89 -11.92 -3.70
N THR A 125 17.67 -13.03 -3.01
CA THR A 125 17.64 -13.10 -1.54
C THR A 125 19.00 -12.79 -0.90
N VAL A 126 20.03 -12.53 -1.72
CA VAL A 126 21.42 -12.31 -1.32
C VAL A 126 21.92 -10.95 -1.82
N GLY A 127 22.75 -10.27 -1.02
CA GLY A 127 23.43 -9.02 -1.36
C GLY A 127 23.10 -7.85 -0.42
N ASP A 128 23.63 -6.67 -0.77
CA ASP A 128 23.46 -5.40 -0.04
C ASP A 128 22.00 -4.94 0.03
N THR A 129 21.19 -5.30 -0.96
CA THR A 129 19.75 -5.04 -1.01
C THR A 129 19.07 -6.32 -1.43
N ALA A 130 18.22 -6.86 -0.56
CA ALA A 130 17.61 -8.17 -0.75
C ALA A 130 16.14 -8.16 -0.32
N ASN A 131 15.28 -8.83 -1.08
CA ASN A 131 13.93 -9.16 -0.62
C ASN A 131 14.02 -10.37 0.32
N VAL A 132 13.69 -10.14 1.59
CA VAL A 132 13.75 -11.15 2.65
C VAL A 132 12.36 -11.63 3.10
N TRP A 133 11.31 -11.28 2.35
CA TRP A 133 9.96 -11.79 2.58
C TRP A 133 9.82 -13.24 2.14
N GLN A 134 9.25 -14.09 2.99
CA GLN A 134 9.10 -15.53 2.74
C GLN A 134 7.66 -16.05 2.97
N ASN A 135 6.73 -15.17 3.35
CA ASN A 135 5.34 -15.56 3.63
C ASN A 135 4.44 -15.27 2.42
N GLU A 136 3.12 -15.32 2.60
CA GLU A 136 2.16 -15.01 1.56
C GLU A 136 2.40 -13.61 0.97
N THR A 137 2.35 -13.52 -0.36
CA THR A 137 2.46 -12.25 -1.08
C THR A 137 1.12 -11.59 -1.32
N ASP A 138 0.03 -12.34 -1.16
CA ASP A 138 -1.33 -11.92 -1.47
C ASP A 138 -2.29 -12.35 -0.35
N VAL A 139 -3.07 -11.39 0.15
CA VAL A 139 -3.94 -11.56 1.31
C VAL A 139 -5.25 -10.81 1.06
N LEU A 140 -6.37 -11.43 1.42
CA LEU A 140 -7.68 -10.79 1.40
C LEU A 140 -8.13 -10.51 2.83
N LEU A 141 -8.38 -9.24 3.14
CA LEU A 141 -8.96 -8.80 4.41
C LEU A 141 -10.43 -8.43 4.20
N LEU A 142 -11.30 -9.08 4.97
CA LEU A 142 -12.75 -8.91 4.93
C LEU A 142 -13.21 -8.10 6.15
N PRO A 143 -14.35 -7.37 6.08
CA PRO A 143 -14.86 -6.56 7.19
C PRO A 143 -15.49 -7.37 8.33
N MET A 144 -15.11 -8.63 8.50
CA MET A 144 -15.61 -9.54 9.52
C MET A 144 -14.55 -9.84 10.59
N PRO A 145 -14.95 -10.14 11.83
CA PRO A 145 -14.02 -10.58 12.87
C PRO A 145 -13.18 -11.76 12.38
N THR A 146 -11.92 -11.83 12.82
CA THR A 146 -10.93 -12.89 12.49
C THR A 146 -10.41 -12.89 11.05
N THR A 147 -11.11 -12.26 10.10
CA THR A 147 -10.67 -12.15 8.69
C THR A 147 -10.27 -10.73 8.30
N ASN A 148 -10.29 -9.79 9.23
CA ASN A 148 -9.91 -8.39 9.04
C ASN A 148 -8.46 -8.09 9.41
N ARG A 149 -7.65 -9.11 9.69
CA ARG A 149 -6.25 -8.97 10.13
C ARG A 149 -5.36 -10.01 9.49
N TYR A 150 -4.16 -9.59 9.10
CA TYR A 150 -3.06 -10.45 8.68
C TYR A 150 -1.88 -10.23 9.61
N ASP A 151 -1.37 -11.30 10.23
CA ASP A 151 -0.22 -11.22 11.12
C ASP A 151 1.08 -11.43 10.35
N ILE A 152 2.07 -10.61 10.68
CA ILE A 152 3.39 -10.61 10.07
C ILE A 152 4.38 -11.24 11.04
N TYR A 153 5.18 -12.19 10.54
CA TYR A 153 6.31 -12.75 11.27
C TYR A 153 7.48 -13.03 10.34
N VAL A 154 8.65 -12.47 10.65
CA VAL A 154 9.92 -12.77 9.99
C VAL A 154 10.99 -12.97 11.06
N LYS A 155 11.63 -14.12 11.06
CA LYS A 155 12.77 -14.42 11.95
C LYS A 155 14.07 -14.07 11.23
N ALA A 156 14.95 -13.35 11.91
CA ALA A 156 16.26 -13.03 11.33
C ALA A 156 17.15 -14.28 11.30
N ASP A 157 17.94 -14.39 10.24
CA ASP A 157 18.98 -15.40 10.05
C ASP A 157 20.38 -14.74 10.05
N THR A 158 21.40 -15.49 9.66
CA THR A 158 22.80 -15.03 9.63
C THR A 158 23.09 -13.95 8.57
N SER A 159 22.14 -13.64 7.70
CA SER A 159 22.28 -12.61 6.67
C SER A 159 21.86 -11.21 7.15
N TYR A 160 21.41 -11.06 8.40
CA TYR A 160 21.05 -9.77 8.99
C TYR A 160 22.22 -9.22 9.81
N TYR A 161 22.51 -7.93 9.66
CA TYR A 161 23.61 -7.27 10.32
C TYR A 161 23.16 -6.02 11.08
N LYS A 162 24.01 -5.61 12.01
CA LYS A 162 23.88 -4.34 12.73
C LYS A 162 23.90 -3.18 11.73
N GLY A 163 22.99 -2.22 11.90
CA GLY A 163 22.82 -1.10 10.98
C GLY A 163 21.87 -1.36 9.82
N ASP A 164 21.37 -2.58 9.65
CA ASP A 164 20.39 -2.86 8.59
C ASP A 164 19.13 -2.02 8.78
N SER A 165 18.59 -1.54 7.66
CA SER A 165 17.27 -0.91 7.59
C SER A 165 16.35 -1.72 6.69
N PHE A 166 15.04 -1.54 6.86
CA PHE A 166 14.06 -2.33 6.13
C PHE A 166 12.98 -1.44 5.50
N MET A 167 12.43 -1.91 4.39
CA MET A 167 11.25 -1.34 3.75
C MET A 167 10.22 -2.44 3.54
N PHE A 168 9.12 -2.35 4.28
CA PHE A 168 7.95 -3.18 4.08
C PHE A 168 7.06 -2.51 3.04
N GLN A 169 6.71 -3.21 1.96
CA GLN A 169 5.92 -2.64 0.88
C GLN A 169 4.91 -3.63 0.31
N PHE A 170 3.80 -3.11 -0.19
CA PHE A 170 2.70 -3.89 -0.75
C PHE A 170 1.81 -3.00 -1.64
N MET A 171 0.98 -3.64 -2.47
CA MET A 171 -0.14 -3.01 -3.18
C MET A 171 -1.41 -3.16 -2.36
N SER A 172 -2.26 -2.12 -2.37
CA SER A 172 -3.59 -2.14 -1.75
C SER A 172 -4.67 -1.92 -2.79
N ASP A 173 -5.65 -2.82 -2.84
CA ASP A 173 -6.83 -2.73 -3.71
C ASP A 173 -8.11 -2.74 -2.86
N PHE A 174 -8.75 -1.57 -2.76
CA PHE A 174 -9.93 -1.35 -1.92
C PHE A 174 -11.23 -1.54 -2.71
N ILE A 175 -12.15 -2.32 -2.16
CA ILE A 175 -13.57 -2.31 -2.57
C ILE A 175 -14.38 -1.70 -1.46
N TYR A 176 -14.72 -0.42 -1.67
CA TYR A 176 -15.36 0.46 -0.70
C TYR A 176 -16.54 1.15 -1.38
N GLN A 177 -17.75 0.94 -0.87
CA GLN A 177 -18.92 1.71 -1.27
C GLN A 177 -18.89 3.10 -0.63
N SER A 178 -18.65 3.15 0.68
CA SER A 178 -18.66 4.39 1.45
C SER A 178 -17.75 4.33 2.68
N GLY A 179 -17.62 5.45 3.39
CA GLY A 179 -16.82 5.56 4.59
C GLY A 179 -15.32 5.74 4.35
N SER A 180 -14.59 5.93 5.45
CA SER A 180 -13.14 6.14 5.42
C SER A 180 -12.41 4.81 5.23
N ARG A 181 -11.57 4.74 4.20
CA ARG A 181 -10.57 3.67 4.06
C ARG A 181 -9.53 3.86 5.14
N ASP A 182 -9.37 2.89 6.02
CA ASP A 182 -8.38 2.93 7.09
C ASP A 182 -7.81 1.54 7.32
N VAL A 183 -6.53 1.38 6.98
CA VAL A 183 -5.77 0.16 7.17
C VAL A 183 -4.59 0.49 8.06
N VAL A 184 -4.52 -0.17 9.22
CA VAL A 184 -3.44 0.01 10.17
C VAL A 184 -2.37 -1.05 9.92
N VAL A 185 -1.16 -0.61 9.60
CA VAL A 185 0.02 -1.46 9.58
C VAL A 185 0.85 -1.17 10.81
N CYS A 186 1.12 -2.19 11.62
CA CYS A 186 1.98 -2.08 12.79
C CYS A 186 3.12 -3.08 12.63
N LEU A 187 4.36 -2.60 12.73
CA LEU A 187 5.58 -3.39 12.64
C LEU A 187 6.40 -3.16 13.90
N VAL A 188 6.93 -4.24 14.49
CA VAL A 188 7.77 -4.24 15.67
C VAL A 188 9.03 -5.04 15.35
N ALA A 189 10.15 -4.34 15.23
CA ALA A 189 11.47 -4.94 15.11
C ALA A 189 12.05 -5.16 16.50
N LYS A 190 12.43 -6.40 16.83
CA LYS A 190 13.14 -6.75 18.06
C LYS A 190 14.59 -7.08 17.72
N TYR A 191 15.53 -6.57 18.52
CA TYR A 191 16.97 -6.74 18.33
C TYR A 191 17.60 -7.65 19.39
N GLU A 192 18.82 -8.12 19.16
CA GLU A 192 19.55 -9.02 20.06
C GLU A 192 19.82 -8.44 21.45
N ASN A 193 20.00 -7.12 21.55
CA ASN A 193 20.13 -6.40 22.83
C ASN A 193 18.79 -6.17 23.55
N ASP A 194 17.73 -6.88 23.13
CA ASP A 194 16.35 -6.77 23.58
C ASP A 194 15.69 -5.38 23.38
N SER A 195 16.35 -4.45 22.68
CA SER A 195 15.70 -3.22 22.23
C SER A 195 14.61 -3.52 21.19
N THR A 196 13.64 -2.63 21.08
CA THR A 196 12.56 -2.72 20.09
C THR A 196 12.34 -1.40 19.39
N THR A 197 11.92 -1.47 18.13
CA THR A 197 11.47 -0.31 17.35
C THR A 197 10.10 -0.61 16.79
N GLN A 198 9.14 0.30 17.03
CA GLN A 198 7.79 0.20 16.50
C GLN A 198 7.56 1.21 15.39
N THR A 199 6.89 0.78 14.33
CA THR A 199 6.43 1.64 13.23
C THR A 199 4.95 1.37 12.99
N VAL A 200 4.14 2.42 13.02
CA VAL A 200 2.70 2.36 12.72
C VAL A 200 2.41 3.26 11.53
N SER A 201 1.59 2.80 10.59
CA SER A 201 1.20 3.58 9.41
C SER A 201 -0.25 3.29 9.06
N HIS A 202 -0.94 4.33 8.56
CA HIS A 202 -2.31 4.24 8.09
C HIS A 202 -2.32 4.30 6.55
N VAL A 203 -2.93 3.32 5.91
CA VAL A 203 -3.09 3.26 4.45
C VAL A 203 -4.57 3.44 4.12
N ASN A 204 -4.87 4.45 3.31
CA ASN A 204 -6.22 4.87 2.96
C ASN A 204 -6.45 4.99 1.44
N MET A 205 -5.42 4.71 0.64
CA MET A 205 -5.45 4.85 -0.82
C MET A 205 -5.10 3.54 -1.50
N THR A 206 -5.76 3.29 -2.64
CA THR A 206 -5.39 2.20 -3.56
C THR A 206 -4.00 2.47 -4.14
N GLY A 207 -3.19 1.43 -4.34
CA GLY A 207 -1.84 1.52 -4.92
C GLY A 207 -0.71 1.16 -3.95
N GLN A 208 0.48 1.70 -4.20
CA GLN A 208 1.70 1.34 -3.48
C GLN A 208 1.79 1.99 -2.11
N SER A 209 2.07 1.16 -1.11
CA SER A 209 2.47 1.60 0.22
C SER A 209 3.89 1.14 0.52
N GLN A 210 4.69 2.03 1.11
CA GLN A 210 6.05 1.76 1.57
C GLN A 210 6.21 2.25 3.01
N ILE A 211 6.59 1.34 3.90
CA ILE A 211 6.76 1.60 5.32
C ILE A 211 8.22 1.31 5.68
N ARG A 212 8.94 2.33 6.12
CA ARG A 212 10.36 2.23 6.45
C ARG A 212 10.54 1.91 7.94
N ILE A 213 11.31 0.86 8.20
CA ILE A 213 11.85 0.56 9.52
C ILE A 213 13.29 1.09 9.52
N PRO A 214 13.61 2.08 10.37
CA PRO A 214 14.92 2.73 10.38
C PRO A 214 16.03 1.77 10.82
N GLU A 215 17.27 2.13 10.49
CA GLU A 215 18.45 1.38 10.93
C GLU A 215 18.57 1.36 12.47
N ASN A 216 19.07 0.24 13.00
CA ASN A 216 19.48 0.14 14.40
C ASN A 216 20.98 -0.13 14.48
N ARG A 217 21.73 0.81 15.07
CA ARG A 217 23.18 0.73 15.24
C ARG A 217 23.61 0.21 16.62
N GLU A 218 22.73 -0.43 17.36
CA GLU A 218 23.01 -0.98 18.69
C GLU A 218 22.89 -2.50 18.74
N GLY A 219 22.04 -3.10 17.90
CA GLY A 219 21.89 -4.55 17.80
C GLY A 219 21.46 -5.03 16.42
N THR A 220 21.74 -6.31 16.15
CA THR A 220 21.25 -7.02 14.95
C THR A 220 19.78 -7.36 15.13
N LEU A 221 19.00 -7.37 14.04
CA LEU A 221 17.60 -7.78 14.09
C LEU A 221 17.52 -9.25 14.56
N LYS A 222 16.62 -9.54 15.50
CA LYS A 222 16.29 -10.89 15.95
C LYS A 222 15.02 -11.40 15.26
N GLU A 223 14.01 -10.54 15.19
CA GLU A 223 12.74 -10.82 14.52
C GLU A 223 11.99 -9.53 14.20
N LEU A 224 11.18 -9.58 13.15
CA LEU A 224 10.17 -8.59 12.83
C LEU A 224 8.79 -9.23 13.03
N ARG A 225 7.96 -8.60 13.85
CA ARG A 225 6.57 -9.00 14.07
C ARG A 225 5.65 -7.85 13.68
N GLY A 226 4.39 -8.14 13.41
CA GLY A 226 3.45 -7.08 13.13
C GLY A 226 2.09 -7.57 12.69
N PHE A 227 1.31 -6.66 12.16
CA PHE A 227 0.05 -6.97 11.51
C PHE A 227 -0.36 -5.90 10.51
N ILE A 228 -1.18 -6.30 9.56
CA ILE A 228 -2.02 -5.42 8.76
C ILE A 228 -3.45 -5.62 9.22
N TYR A 229 -4.14 -4.54 9.58
CA TYR A 229 -5.48 -4.57 10.12
C TYR A 229 -6.39 -3.67 9.31
N LEU A 230 -7.42 -4.29 8.72
CA LEU A 230 -8.49 -3.58 8.07
C LEU A 230 -9.42 -3.04 9.15
N ASN A 231 -9.36 -1.73 9.36
CA ASN A 231 -10.13 -1.12 10.41
C ASN A 231 -11.60 -0.99 9.99
N ASN A 232 -12.49 -1.52 10.83
CA ASN A 232 -13.93 -1.41 10.63
C ASN A 232 -14.51 -0.49 11.71
N ASN A 233 -14.25 0.82 11.56
CA ASN A 233 -14.71 1.85 12.50
C ASN A 233 -16.22 2.13 12.41
N ASP A 234 -16.85 1.72 11.30
CA ASP A 234 -18.24 2.03 11.02
C ASP A 234 -19.14 0.86 11.42
N ARG A 235 -20.18 1.18 12.19
CA ARG A 235 -21.21 0.22 12.64
C ARG A 235 -22.20 -0.18 11.54
N ALA A 236 -22.03 0.31 10.32
CA ALA A 236 -22.86 -0.09 9.20
C ALA A 236 -22.40 -1.48 8.72
N ASN A 237 -23.33 -2.40 8.53
CA ASN A 237 -23.11 -3.72 7.93
C ASN A 237 -22.80 -3.58 6.42
N GLU A 238 -21.83 -2.73 6.06
CA GLU A 238 -21.43 -2.54 4.68
C GLU A 238 -20.65 -3.76 4.22
N VAL A 239 -21.31 -4.53 3.36
CA VAL A 239 -20.72 -5.71 2.71
C VAL A 239 -19.68 -5.33 1.66
N ARG A 240 -19.40 -4.04 1.44
CA ARG A 240 -18.38 -3.55 0.50
C ARG A 240 -17.35 -2.71 1.22
N LYS A 241 -16.60 -3.34 2.13
CA LYS A 241 -15.44 -2.78 2.86
C LYS A 241 -14.33 -3.82 2.95
N MET A 242 -13.74 -4.17 1.82
CA MET A 242 -12.66 -5.14 1.75
C MET A 242 -11.37 -4.52 1.27
N LEU A 243 -10.28 -5.19 1.60
CA LEU A 243 -8.95 -4.90 1.10
C LEU A 243 -8.32 -6.17 0.56
N PHE A 244 -7.96 -6.14 -0.71
CA PHE A 244 -7.00 -7.09 -1.26
C PHE A 244 -5.60 -6.47 -1.18
N ILE A 245 -4.68 -7.18 -0.56
CA ILE A 245 -3.27 -6.83 -0.45
C ILE A 245 -2.51 -7.75 -1.36
N SER A 246 -1.62 -7.20 -2.18
CA SER A 246 -0.81 -8.00 -3.08
C SER A 246 0.64 -7.55 -3.12
N GLN A 247 1.51 -8.43 -3.65
CA GLN A 247 2.93 -8.16 -3.83
C GLN A 247 3.61 -7.70 -2.53
N ILE A 248 3.28 -8.35 -1.40
CA ILE A 248 3.93 -8.06 -0.12
C ILE A 248 5.42 -8.39 -0.22
N GLN A 249 6.25 -7.45 0.19
CA GLN A 249 7.71 -7.58 0.21
C GLN A 249 8.30 -6.92 1.46
N LEU A 250 9.46 -7.43 1.86
CA LEU A 250 10.28 -6.86 2.92
C LEU A 250 11.70 -6.74 2.38
N ILE A 251 12.11 -5.52 2.08
CA ILE A 251 13.42 -5.24 1.50
C ILE A 251 14.38 -4.86 2.61
N ARG A 252 15.46 -5.63 2.76
CA ARG A 252 16.59 -5.29 3.63
C ARG A 252 17.60 -4.44 2.87
N PHE A 253 18.15 -3.43 3.53
CA PHE A 253 19.29 -2.66 3.07
C PHE A 253 20.42 -2.76 4.10
N HIS A 254 21.56 -3.28 3.67
CA HIS A 254 22.77 -3.28 4.49
C HIS A 254 23.32 -1.87 4.65
N SER A 255 23.69 -1.51 5.88
CA SER A 255 24.40 -0.26 6.11
C SER A 255 25.80 -0.35 5.52
N LYS A 256 26.15 0.58 4.63
CA LYS A 256 27.55 0.78 4.26
C LYS A 256 28.16 1.63 5.36
N GLU A 257 29.01 1.05 6.19
CA GLU A 257 29.81 1.84 7.12
C GLU A 257 30.50 2.94 6.33
N LYS A 258 30.24 4.20 6.70
CA LYS A 258 31.09 5.29 6.23
C LYS A 258 32.46 5.02 6.83
N LYS A 259 33.44 4.63 6.01
CA LYS A 259 34.84 4.75 6.41
C LYS A 259 35.04 6.21 6.78
N ASP A 260 35.31 6.48 8.05
CA ASP A 260 35.74 7.80 8.48
C ASP A 260 37.02 8.12 7.70
N GLU A 261 36.89 8.99 6.68
CA GLU A 261 38.07 9.59 6.08
C GLU A 261 38.83 10.30 7.20
N PRO A 262 40.14 10.06 7.35
CA PRO A 262 40.91 10.76 8.36
C PRO A 262 40.79 12.25 8.08
N LYS A 263 40.20 12.98 9.03
CA LYS A 263 40.24 14.44 9.04
C LYS A 263 41.70 14.84 9.03
N SER A 264 42.21 15.26 7.89
CA SER A 264 43.49 15.97 7.82
C SER A 264 43.32 17.26 8.59
N ASN A 265 43.82 17.29 9.82
CA ASN A 265 44.12 18.54 10.50
C ASN A 265 45.20 19.24 9.68
N ASP A 266 44.83 20.28 8.95
CA ASP A 266 45.79 21.29 8.53
C ASP A 266 45.17 22.66 8.80
N GLU A 267 45.36 23.11 10.03
CA GLU A 267 45.23 24.52 10.36
C GLU A 267 46.57 25.21 10.05
N ASN A 268 46.45 26.26 9.23
CA ASN A 268 47.22 27.50 9.30
C ASN A 268 48.41 27.68 8.33
N LYS A 269 48.15 28.38 7.22
CA LYS A 269 49.02 29.49 6.80
C LYS A 269 48.26 30.55 5.98
N LYS A 270 47.91 31.66 6.64
CA LYS A 270 47.71 32.97 5.99
C LYS A 270 49.10 33.60 5.77
N ASP A 271 49.40 34.08 4.56
CA ASP A 271 50.00 35.42 4.41
C ASP A 271 49.89 36.01 2.97
N SER A 272 49.19 37.15 2.92
CA SER A 272 49.33 38.42 2.18
C SER A 272 49.96 38.61 0.77
N LEU A 273 49.25 39.48 -0.01
CA LEU A 273 49.71 40.55 -0.95
C LEU A 273 50.42 40.09 -2.25
N SER A 274 50.26 40.66 -3.46
CA SER A 274 49.72 41.93 -3.96
C SER A 274 49.71 41.91 -5.51
N GLY A 275 48.98 42.84 -6.15
CA GLY A 275 49.44 43.41 -7.43
C GLY A 275 48.33 43.76 -8.43
N ALA A 276 48.14 45.06 -8.64
CA ALA A 276 47.22 45.69 -9.58
C ALA A 276 47.84 45.92 -10.97
N ALA A 277 47.02 46.48 -11.88
CA ALA A 277 47.21 46.91 -13.28
C ALA A 277 46.83 45.83 -14.32
N ASP A 278 46.09 46.09 -15.40
CA ASP A 278 45.52 47.32 -15.96
C ASP A 278 44.36 46.96 -16.93
N ARG A 279 43.40 47.88 -17.09
CA ARG A 279 42.30 47.90 -18.11
C ARG A 279 42.83 48.50 -19.44
N PRO A 280 42.09 48.59 -20.59
CA PRO A 280 40.62 48.61 -20.85
C PRO A 280 40.18 47.78 -22.10
N GLY A 281 38.94 47.68 -22.60
CA GLY A 281 37.60 48.20 -22.29
C GLY A 281 36.65 47.90 -23.47
N ASN A 282 35.37 47.61 -23.18
CA ASN A 282 34.11 47.91 -23.93
C ASN A 282 32.99 47.09 -23.26
N GLY A 283 31.98 47.68 -22.61
CA GLY A 283 30.75 48.23 -23.23
C GLY A 283 29.87 47.05 -23.69
N THR A 284 28.70 46.72 -23.15
CA THR A 284 27.57 47.53 -22.66
C THR A 284 26.57 46.68 -21.85
N ASP A 285 25.96 47.29 -20.85
CA ASP A 285 24.59 47.15 -20.31
C ASP A 285 23.82 45.80 -20.32
N SER A 286 23.49 45.31 -19.11
CA SER A 286 22.09 45.26 -18.61
C SER A 286 21.97 44.58 -17.22
N THR A 287 21.76 45.41 -16.21
CA THR A 287 20.68 45.37 -15.19
C THR A 287 20.26 44.03 -14.51
N SER A 288 20.55 43.99 -13.20
CA SER A 288 19.71 43.48 -12.06
C SER A 288 19.52 41.96 -11.90
N ARG A 289 20.20 41.30 -10.94
CA ARG A 289 19.92 41.16 -9.48
C ARG A 289 18.84 40.14 -9.10
N GLY A 290 19.25 39.21 -8.23
CA GLY A 290 18.42 38.38 -7.36
C GLY A 290 18.68 36.88 -7.60
N GLY A 291 19.62 36.20 -6.95
CA GLY A 291 19.98 36.30 -5.54
C GLY A 291 19.16 35.30 -4.70
N GLN A 292 19.35 34.01 -4.97
CA GLN A 292 18.93 32.91 -4.10
C GLN A 292 19.62 33.08 -2.74
N GLN A 293 18.84 33.06 -1.65
CA GLN A 293 19.39 32.84 -0.32
C GLN A 293 18.49 31.91 0.48
N ARG A 294 19.04 30.73 0.75
CA ARG A 294 18.61 29.78 1.77
C ARG A 294 18.93 30.33 3.15
N GLN A 295 17.96 30.36 4.06
CA GLN A 295 18.11 30.20 5.52
C GLN A 295 16.79 29.56 5.97
N GLY A 296 16.75 28.49 6.77
CA GLY A 296 17.39 28.34 8.07
C GLY A 296 16.25 28.20 9.08
N GLY A 297 16.12 27.03 9.71
CA GLY A 297 14.97 26.68 10.54
C GLY A 297 14.77 27.58 11.76
N ARG A 298 13.51 27.72 12.17
CA ARG A 298 13.13 28.29 13.46
C ARG A 298 12.02 27.44 14.07
N LEU A 299 12.28 26.92 15.27
CA LEU A 299 11.28 26.28 16.12
C LEU A 299 10.17 27.28 16.45
N LEU A 300 8.91 26.84 16.35
CA LEU A 300 7.76 27.59 16.85
C LEU A 300 7.51 27.24 18.32
N PRO A 301 7.31 28.23 19.21
CA PRO A 301 6.92 28.00 20.59
C PRO A 301 5.46 27.55 20.69
N SER A 302 5.21 26.62 21.61
CA SER A 302 3.90 26.30 22.16
C SER A 302 3.34 27.51 22.91
N ASP A 303 2.15 27.98 22.54
CA ASP A 303 1.33 28.79 23.44
C ASP A 303 -0.17 28.50 23.33
N LYS A 304 -0.81 28.85 24.44
CA LYS A 304 -2.04 28.35 25.03
C LYS A 304 -3.31 28.86 24.34
N GLY A 305 -4.35 28.02 24.42
CA GLY A 305 -5.74 28.41 24.69
C GLY A 305 -6.38 29.49 23.81
N ALA A 306 -7.13 29.06 22.80
CA ALA A 306 -8.15 29.89 22.17
C ALA A 306 -9.52 29.19 22.22
N ALA A 307 -10.53 29.99 22.51
CA ALA A 307 -11.83 29.61 23.04
C ALA A 307 -12.77 28.92 22.03
N VAL A 308 -13.66 28.11 22.60
CA VAL A 308 -14.77 27.41 21.95
C VAL A 308 -15.78 28.44 21.42
N HIS A 309 -15.91 28.54 20.09
CA HIS A 309 -17.05 29.20 19.46
C HIS A 309 -18.26 28.26 19.45
N ARG A 310 -19.25 28.62 20.27
CA ARG A 310 -20.58 28.01 20.35
C ARG A 310 -21.36 28.36 19.08
N VAL A 311 -21.74 27.36 18.29
CA VAL A 311 -22.68 27.52 17.16
C VAL A 311 -24.09 27.33 17.70
N ASP A 312 -24.89 28.39 17.64
CA ASP A 312 -26.31 28.35 17.98
C ASP A 312 -27.10 27.55 16.94
N LYS A 313 -27.91 26.60 17.44
CA LYS A 313 -28.85 25.81 16.64
C LYS A 313 -30.03 26.69 16.22
N GLN A 314 -30.21 26.93 14.92
CA GLN A 314 -31.49 27.39 14.38
C GLN A 314 -32.41 26.19 14.08
N PRO A 315 -33.71 26.25 14.45
CA PRO A 315 -34.64 25.14 14.25
C PRO A 315 -35.15 25.04 12.81
N PHE A 316 -35.22 23.78 12.37
CA PHE A 316 -35.74 23.28 11.10
C PHE A 316 -37.22 23.70 10.89
N LYS A 317 -37.51 24.46 9.83
CA LYS A 317 -38.88 24.74 9.39
C LYS A 317 -39.30 23.70 8.36
N THR A 318 -40.28 22.89 8.75
CA THR A 318 -41.06 21.99 7.92
C THR A 318 -41.80 22.78 6.82
N MET A 319 -41.64 22.41 5.55
CA MET A 319 -42.65 22.71 4.53
C MET A 319 -43.30 21.42 4.06
N ARG A 320 -44.62 21.39 4.19
CA ARG A 320 -45.55 20.41 3.63
C ARG A 320 -46.04 20.93 2.27
N LYS A 321 -46.35 19.93 1.43
CA LYS A 321 -47.01 19.92 0.11
C LYS A 321 -46.13 20.29 -1.07
#